data_AF-A0A453H8A1-F1
#
_entry.id   AF-A0A453H8A1-F1
#
_cell.length_a   1.000
_cell.length_b   1.000
_cell.length_c   1.000
_cell.angle_alpha   90.00
_cell.angle_beta   90.00
_cell.angle_gamma   90.00
#
_symmetry.space_group_name_H-M   'P 1'
#
loop_
_entity.id
_entity.type
_entity.pdbx_description
1 polymer ?
#
loop_
_entity_poly.entity_id
_entity_poly.type
_entity_poly.pdbx_seq_one_letter_code
_entity_poly.pdbx_strand_id
1 'polypeptide(L)'
;MSWDLSITAQTLTFLVSFNALQCAQLVLEGEAPELRGMHANPNCINKYGYFPLHQAAERFSVDMIKLLLRHGASANVRTVGKEIIEDLLPLHVAVENTCLHKYLEDNLSPSQNHLDYIYNLIRLLCLPEMKIFLDTTRLLAEKTNNLLGELWKYIEDGKLTQSAVLLLAAQEQIRGGCSSSSKKDGFDMIKSNILRLSFTLIWGKGSNEMPQKLLEEMKALYCAGLLVDVISRVGEPLSAYIQAHSEVPHVEVLEHVSSILKEYGFCPTGDSMDTLNLQPYDCKKSDRESCGTGLQMQTEQLRKRPICMLQRKRLRERK
;
A
#
# COMPACT_ATOMS: atom_id res chain seq x y z
N MET A 1 -16.82 33.82 -30.57
CA MET A 1 -15.79 32.88 -30.11
C MET A 1 -16.27 32.31 -28.79
N SER A 2 -16.76 31.07 -28.79
CA SER A 2 -17.07 30.35 -27.56
C SER A 2 -15.72 29.98 -26.95
N TRP A 3 -15.32 30.65 -25.87
CA TRP A 3 -14.22 30.16 -25.06
C TRP A 3 -14.70 28.84 -24.49
N ASP A 4 -14.01 27.75 -24.84
CA ASP A 4 -14.28 26.42 -24.31
C ASP A 4 -13.82 26.42 -22.85
N LEU A 5 -14.61 27.09 -22.01
CA LEU A 5 -14.41 27.14 -20.58
C LEU A 5 -14.58 25.69 -20.12
N SER A 6 -13.47 25.10 -19.68
CA SER A 6 -13.44 23.76 -19.11
C SER A 6 -12.71 23.86 -17.78
N ILE A 7 -13.12 23.04 -16.82
CA ILE A 7 -12.43 22.98 -15.54
C ILE A 7 -11.06 22.35 -15.80
N THR A 8 -10.01 23.15 -15.59
CA THR A 8 -8.65 22.73 -15.94
C THR A 8 -8.22 21.50 -15.13
N ALA A 9 -7.34 20.69 -15.72
CA ALA A 9 -6.68 19.58 -15.03
C ALA A 9 -5.99 20.02 -13.74
N GLN A 10 -5.40 21.23 -13.76
CA GLN A 10 -4.72 21.82 -12.61
C GLN A 10 -5.71 22.13 -11.48
N THR A 11 -6.93 22.58 -11.80
CA THR A 11 -7.97 22.86 -10.81
C THR A 11 -8.37 21.60 -10.06
N LEU A 12 -8.76 20.53 -10.76
CA LEU A 12 -9.19 19.28 -10.12
C LEU A 12 -8.05 18.66 -9.30
N THR A 13 -6.84 18.58 -9.87
CA THR A 13 -5.70 17.99 -9.16
C THR A 13 -5.30 18.81 -7.93
N PHE A 14 -5.46 20.13 -7.96
CA PHE A 14 -5.29 20.97 -6.77
C PHE A 14 -6.32 20.62 -5.69
N LEU A 15 -7.62 20.58 -6.01
CA LEU A 15 -8.67 20.21 -5.05
C LEU A 15 -8.42 18.83 -4.42
N VAL A 16 -8.03 17.84 -5.24
CA VAL A 16 -7.69 16.49 -4.76
C VAL A 16 -6.47 16.50 -3.85
N SER A 17 -5.42 17.26 -4.21
CA SER A 17 -4.20 17.37 -3.39
C SER A 17 -4.40 18.12 -2.06
N PHE A 18 -5.51 18.83 -1.88
CA PHE A 18 -5.90 19.36 -0.56
C PHE A 18 -6.97 18.52 0.13
N ASN A 19 -7.35 17.39 -0.48
CA ASN A 19 -8.46 16.55 -0.04
C ASN A 19 -9.77 17.35 0.16
N ALA A 20 -10.00 18.35 -0.68
CA ALA A 20 -11.19 19.20 -0.64
C ALA A 20 -12.38 18.47 -1.25
N LEU A 21 -12.91 17.47 -0.54
CA LEU A 21 -13.89 16.50 -1.05
C LEU A 21 -15.14 17.16 -1.64
N GLN A 22 -15.74 18.11 -0.91
CA GLN A 22 -16.94 18.81 -1.36
C GLN A 22 -16.68 19.64 -2.63
N CYS A 23 -15.56 20.36 -2.68
CA CYS A 23 -15.19 21.13 -3.87
C CYS A 23 -14.90 20.22 -5.07
N ALA A 24 -14.20 19.10 -4.84
CA ALA A 24 -13.91 18.11 -5.87
C ALA A 24 -15.21 17.51 -6.42
N GLN A 25 -16.18 17.21 -5.55
CA GLN A 25 -17.49 16.70 -5.94
C GLN A 25 -18.23 17.70 -6.83
N LEU A 26 -18.33 18.97 -6.41
CA LEU A 26 -18.99 20.03 -7.18
C LEU A 26 -18.41 20.16 -8.60
N VAL A 27 -17.08 20.15 -8.75
CA VAL A 27 -16.45 20.27 -10.06
C VAL A 27 -16.55 18.99 -10.90
N LEU A 28 -16.73 17.82 -10.30
CA LEU A 28 -16.90 16.55 -11.02
C LEU A 28 -18.34 16.32 -11.48
N GLU A 29 -19.31 16.81 -10.71
CA GLU A 29 -20.73 16.78 -11.06
C GLU A 29 -21.06 17.83 -12.14
N GLY A 30 -20.55 19.06 -12.00
CA GLY A 30 -20.83 20.15 -12.94
C GLY A 30 -22.26 20.70 -12.86
N GLU A 31 -23.04 20.29 -11.86
CA GLU A 31 -24.45 20.68 -11.66
C GLU A 31 -24.63 22.10 -11.09
N ALA A 32 -23.57 22.67 -10.50
CA ALA A 32 -23.63 24.00 -9.93
C ALA A 32 -23.94 25.06 -11.02
N PRO A 33 -24.92 25.96 -10.82
CA PRO A 33 -25.30 26.98 -11.81
C PRO A 33 -24.12 27.84 -12.29
N GLU A 34 -23.16 28.11 -11.40
CA GLU A 34 -21.95 28.87 -11.67
C GLU A 34 -21.01 28.17 -12.66
N LEU A 35 -21.05 26.83 -12.71
CA LEU A 35 -20.23 26.02 -13.60
C LEU A 35 -20.86 25.87 -15.00
N ARG A 36 -22.11 26.27 -15.21
CA ARG A 36 -22.78 26.25 -16.53
C ARG A 36 -22.66 24.90 -17.27
N GLY A 37 -22.72 23.79 -16.54
CA GLY A 37 -22.57 22.43 -17.08
C GLY A 37 -21.13 22.00 -17.36
N MET A 38 -20.13 22.81 -17.01
CA MET A 38 -18.73 22.39 -17.05
C MET A 38 -18.44 21.41 -15.92
N HIS A 39 -17.85 20.28 -16.26
CA HIS A 39 -17.35 19.31 -15.30
C HIS A 39 -15.86 19.02 -15.56
N ALA A 40 -15.16 18.62 -14.51
CA ALA A 40 -13.77 18.24 -14.59
C ALA A 40 -13.63 16.83 -15.17
N ASN A 41 -12.61 16.60 -16.00
CA ASN A 41 -12.23 15.25 -16.41
C ASN A 41 -11.49 14.54 -15.26
N PRO A 42 -12.03 13.45 -14.68
CA PRO A 42 -11.38 12.73 -13.58
C PRO A 42 -10.12 11.96 -13.99
N ASN A 43 -9.92 11.75 -15.31
CA ASN A 43 -8.72 11.17 -15.90
C ASN A 43 -7.78 12.24 -16.48
N CYS A 44 -7.88 13.49 -16.02
CA CYS A 44 -6.94 14.52 -16.42
C CYS A 44 -5.53 14.23 -15.87
N ILE A 45 -4.51 14.79 -16.52
CA ILE A 45 -3.11 14.68 -16.10
C ILE A 45 -2.59 16.07 -15.74
N ASN A 46 -1.92 16.20 -14.60
CA ASN A 46 -1.25 17.47 -14.26
C ASN A 46 0.10 17.59 -14.99
N LYS A 47 0.70 18.78 -14.92
CA LYS A 47 2.02 19.05 -15.52
C LYS A 47 3.16 18.17 -15.00
N TYR A 48 2.95 17.48 -13.88
CA TYR A 48 3.91 16.57 -13.28
C TYR A 48 3.68 15.12 -13.67
N GLY A 49 2.70 14.80 -14.53
CA GLY A 49 2.47 13.42 -14.96
C GLY A 49 1.56 12.58 -14.06
N TYR A 50 0.93 13.19 -13.07
CA TYR A 50 0.01 12.50 -12.15
C TYR A 50 -1.45 12.74 -12.52
N PHE A 51 -2.24 11.68 -12.38
CA PHE A 51 -3.70 11.72 -12.46
C PHE A 51 -4.30 12.02 -11.07
N PRO A 52 -5.53 12.57 -10.98
CA PRO A 52 -6.26 12.76 -9.73
C PRO A 52 -6.22 11.54 -8.80
N LEU A 53 -6.37 10.33 -9.36
CA LEU A 53 -6.40 9.11 -8.55
C LEU A 53 -5.05 8.80 -7.88
N HIS A 54 -3.92 9.15 -8.49
CA HIS A 54 -2.61 9.05 -7.84
C HIS A 54 -2.49 10.01 -6.66
N GLN A 55 -3.01 11.23 -6.80
CA GLN A 55 -3.00 12.23 -5.72
C GLN A 55 -3.91 11.79 -4.58
N ALA A 56 -5.09 11.23 -4.87
CA ALA A 56 -5.97 10.68 -3.83
C ALA A 56 -5.33 9.49 -3.09
N ALA A 57 -4.63 8.60 -3.82
CA ALA A 57 -3.85 7.50 -3.26
C ALA A 57 -2.71 7.98 -2.35
N GLU A 58 -1.97 9.02 -2.78
CA GLU A 58 -0.91 9.65 -1.98
C GLU A 58 -1.43 10.17 -0.63
N ARG A 59 -2.70 10.59 -0.57
CA ARG A 59 -3.35 11.11 0.64
C ARG A 59 -4.09 10.08 1.47
N PHE A 60 -4.08 8.82 1.05
CA PHE A 60 -4.84 7.74 1.68
C PHE A 60 -6.31 8.13 1.91
N SER A 61 -6.89 8.86 0.96
CA SER A 61 -8.25 9.38 1.05
C SER A 61 -9.22 8.42 0.35
N VAL A 62 -9.75 7.48 1.12
CA VAL A 62 -10.73 6.49 0.65
C VAL A 62 -11.94 7.17 0.01
N ASP A 63 -12.45 8.26 0.61
CA ASP A 63 -13.62 8.96 0.09
C ASP A 63 -13.34 9.69 -1.23
N MET A 64 -12.16 10.31 -1.36
CA MET A 64 -11.76 10.94 -2.61
C MET A 64 -11.54 9.92 -3.72
N ILE A 65 -10.97 8.76 -3.41
CA ILE A 65 -10.83 7.64 -4.36
C ILE A 65 -12.21 7.16 -4.80
N LYS A 66 -13.13 6.91 -3.86
CA LYS A 66 -14.52 6.51 -4.18
C LYS A 66 -15.21 7.55 -5.06
N LEU A 67 -15.07 8.84 -4.74
CA LEU A 67 -15.63 9.93 -5.53
C LEU A 67 -15.08 9.90 -6.96
N LEU A 68 -13.76 9.91 -7.13
CA LEU A 68 -13.14 9.88 -8.46
C LEU A 68 -13.56 8.65 -9.28
N LEU A 69 -13.58 7.46 -8.66
CA LEU A 69 -14.00 6.22 -9.32
C LEU A 69 -15.49 6.28 -9.75
N ARG A 70 -16.38 6.84 -8.92
CA ARG A 70 -17.81 7.02 -9.26
C ARG A 70 -18.00 7.92 -10.48
N HIS A 71 -17.13 8.91 -10.67
CA HIS A 71 -17.17 9.80 -11.83
C HIS A 71 -16.37 9.26 -13.04
N GLY A 72 -15.87 8.02 -12.99
CA GLY A 72 -15.22 7.37 -14.13
C GLY A 72 -13.69 7.52 -14.17
N ALA A 73 -13.03 7.88 -13.07
CA ALA A 73 -11.59 7.73 -12.97
C ALA A 73 -11.18 6.26 -13.17
N SER A 74 -10.17 6.01 -13.99
CA SER A 74 -9.60 4.69 -14.18
C SER A 74 -8.52 4.41 -13.15
N ALA A 75 -8.60 3.28 -12.46
CA ALA A 75 -7.55 2.79 -11.56
C ALA A 75 -6.31 2.24 -12.27
N ASN A 76 -6.37 2.09 -13.60
CA ASN A 76 -5.32 1.50 -14.42
C ASN A 76 -4.50 2.56 -15.19
N VAL A 77 -4.69 3.84 -14.89
CA VAL A 77 -3.84 4.92 -15.42
C VAL A 77 -2.44 4.82 -14.84
N ARG A 78 -1.45 5.20 -15.63
CA ARG A 78 -0.04 5.12 -15.26
C ARG A 78 0.59 6.49 -15.30
N THR A 79 1.49 6.77 -14.35
CA THR A 79 2.24 8.03 -14.34
C THR A 79 3.06 8.19 -15.62
N VAL A 80 3.11 9.41 -16.16
CA VAL A 80 3.81 9.73 -17.42
C VAL A 80 4.65 10.98 -17.23
N GLY A 81 5.97 10.93 -17.46
CA GLY A 81 6.79 12.13 -17.49
C GLY A 81 8.25 11.90 -17.10
N LYS A 82 9.14 12.68 -17.74
CA LYS A 82 10.60 12.55 -17.61
C LYS A 82 11.16 12.87 -16.22
N GLU A 83 10.43 13.64 -15.42
CA GLU A 83 10.87 14.11 -14.10
C GLU A 83 10.27 13.29 -12.94
N ILE A 84 9.56 12.20 -13.24
CA ILE A 84 8.88 11.38 -12.25
C ILE A 84 9.21 9.89 -12.42
N ILE A 85 8.76 9.06 -11.47
CA ILE A 85 8.79 7.61 -11.66
C ILE A 85 7.65 7.29 -12.63
N GLU A 86 8.01 6.92 -13.85
CA GLU A 86 7.05 6.48 -14.87
C GLU A 86 6.48 5.10 -14.52
N ASP A 87 5.35 4.76 -15.12
CA ASP A 87 4.73 3.43 -15.01
C ASP A 87 4.24 3.04 -13.60
N LEU A 88 3.88 4.03 -12.77
CA LEU A 88 3.22 3.77 -11.49
C LEU A 88 1.70 3.84 -11.65
N LEU A 89 1.00 2.85 -11.10
CA LEU A 89 -0.44 2.90 -10.87
C LEU A 89 -0.74 3.71 -9.60
N PRO A 90 -1.99 4.19 -9.41
CA PRO A 90 -2.44 4.68 -8.12
C PRO A 90 -2.21 3.65 -6.99
N LEU A 91 -2.39 2.36 -7.29
CA LEU A 91 -2.09 1.25 -6.38
C LEU A 91 -0.62 1.27 -5.91
N HIS A 92 0.33 1.45 -6.82
CA HIS A 92 1.75 1.51 -6.47
C HIS A 92 2.05 2.70 -5.56
N VAL A 93 1.44 3.86 -5.79
CA VAL A 93 1.61 5.04 -4.93
C VAL A 93 1.13 4.74 -3.51
N ALA A 94 -0.03 4.08 -3.35
CA ALA A 94 -0.54 3.70 -2.03
C ALA A 94 0.39 2.70 -1.33
N VAL A 95 0.79 1.61 -2.00
CA VAL A 95 1.66 0.57 -1.42
C VAL A 95 3.01 1.16 -1.02
N GLU A 96 3.68 1.85 -1.93
CA GLU A 96 5.02 2.38 -1.70
C GLU A 96 5.03 3.46 -0.60
N ASN A 97 4.01 4.34 -0.54
CA ASN A 97 3.92 5.32 0.54
C ASN A 97 3.56 4.67 1.89
N THR A 98 2.82 3.56 1.90
CA THR A 98 2.55 2.79 3.12
C THR A 98 3.85 2.29 3.72
N CYS A 99 4.75 1.76 2.88
CA CYS A 99 6.06 1.28 3.29
C CYS A 99 7.01 2.37 3.83
N LEU A 100 6.71 3.65 3.57
CA LEU A 100 7.44 4.80 4.14
C LEU A 100 6.88 5.26 5.48
N HIS A 101 5.84 4.60 6.00
CA HIS A 101 5.33 4.93 7.32
C HIS A 101 6.37 4.57 8.39
N LYS A 102 6.55 5.45 9.38
CA LYS A 102 7.56 5.34 10.45
C LYS A 102 7.58 3.96 11.11
N TYR A 103 6.41 3.36 11.34
CA TYR A 103 6.32 2.03 11.93
C TYR A 103 7.05 0.96 11.11
N LEU A 104 6.95 1.02 9.78
CA LEU A 104 7.66 0.09 8.91
C LEU A 104 9.11 0.53 8.68
N GLU A 105 9.38 1.82 8.51
CA GLU A 105 10.73 2.32 8.21
C GLU A 105 11.70 2.15 9.40
N ASP A 106 11.26 2.51 10.62
CA ASP A 106 12.15 2.55 11.79
C ASP A 106 12.27 1.20 12.52
N ASN A 107 11.25 0.33 12.42
CA ASN A 107 11.17 -0.90 13.22
C ASN A 107 11.49 -2.18 12.43
N LEU A 108 11.67 -2.08 11.10
CA LEU A 108 12.09 -3.19 10.26
C LEU A 108 13.59 -3.07 9.94
N SER A 109 14.44 -3.26 10.94
CA SER A 109 15.85 -3.53 10.70
C SER A 109 16.01 -4.92 10.07
N PRO A 110 16.97 -5.18 9.17
CA PRO A 110 17.26 -6.52 8.69
C PRO A 110 17.71 -7.37 9.89
N SER A 111 16.80 -8.13 10.48
CA SER A 111 17.15 -9.09 11.53
C SER A 111 18.01 -10.20 10.91
N GLN A 112 18.92 -10.75 11.71
CA GLN A 112 19.70 -11.93 11.31
C GLN A 112 18.78 -13.13 10.97
N ASN A 113 17.55 -13.13 11.51
CA ASN A 113 16.52 -14.14 11.28
C ASN A 113 15.38 -13.61 10.39
N HIS A 114 15.25 -14.21 9.20
CA HIS A 114 14.22 -13.85 8.21
C HIS A 114 12.77 -14.19 8.67
N LEU A 115 12.60 -15.17 9.56
CA LEU A 115 11.29 -15.55 10.10
C LEU A 115 10.74 -14.42 10.99
N ASP A 116 11.56 -13.91 11.90
CA ASP A 116 11.17 -12.83 12.82
C ASP A 116 10.84 -11.56 12.07
N TYR A 117 11.56 -11.26 10.98
CA TYR A 117 11.26 -10.14 10.11
C TYR A 117 9.83 -10.22 9.55
N ILE A 118 9.44 -11.38 9.01
CA ILE A 118 8.11 -11.57 8.40
C ILE A 118 7.01 -11.45 9.46
N TYR A 119 7.17 -12.06 10.63
CA TYR A 119 6.18 -11.96 11.69
C TYR A 119 6.07 -10.56 12.27
N ASN A 120 7.19 -9.86 12.44
CA ASN A 120 7.21 -8.47 12.90
C ASN A 120 6.57 -7.54 11.86
N LEU A 121 6.82 -7.75 10.57
CA LEU A 121 6.14 -7.05 9.50
C LEU A 121 4.62 -7.25 9.56
N ILE A 122 4.14 -8.48 9.68
CA ILE A 122 2.70 -8.78 9.79
C ILE A 122 2.09 -8.12 11.03
N ARG A 123 2.76 -8.24 12.18
CA ARG A 123 2.38 -7.59 13.44
C ARG A 123 2.20 -6.07 13.30
N LEU A 124 3.18 -5.40 12.69
CA LEU A 124 3.13 -3.96 12.44
C LEU A 124 2.02 -3.58 11.48
N LEU A 125 1.80 -4.34 10.41
CA LEU A 125 0.72 -4.11 9.45
C LEU A 125 -0.68 -4.25 10.07
N CYS A 126 -0.80 -5.00 11.16
CA CYS A 126 -2.07 -5.18 11.88
C CYS A 126 -2.36 -4.08 12.91
N LEU A 127 -1.46 -3.10 13.10
CA LEU A 127 -1.70 -1.97 14.00
C LEU A 127 -2.88 -1.09 13.49
N PRO A 128 -3.68 -0.49 14.39
CA PRO A 128 -4.84 0.32 14.01
C PRO A 128 -4.51 1.47 13.07
N GLU A 129 -3.33 2.09 13.22
CA GLU A 129 -2.86 3.18 12.36
C GLU A 129 -2.64 2.72 10.91
N MET A 130 -2.31 1.44 10.70
CA MET A 130 -2.10 0.88 9.37
C MET A 130 -3.41 0.66 8.61
N LYS A 131 -4.56 0.67 9.30
CA LYS A 131 -5.88 0.40 8.71
C LYS A 131 -6.19 1.31 7.51
N ILE A 132 -5.96 2.62 7.63
CA ILE A 132 -6.27 3.57 6.54
C ILE A 132 -5.44 3.29 5.27
N PHE A 133 -4.19 2.85 5.45
CA PHE A 133 -3.28 2.51 4.37
C PHE A 133 -3.70 1.21 3.67
N LEU A 134 -4.07 0.20 4.46
CA LEU A 134 -4.59 -1.07 3.95
C LEU A 134 -5.95 -0.91 3.26
N ASP A 135 -6.85 -0.10 3.81
CA ASP A 135 -8.16 0.19 3.22
C ASP A 135 -8.04 0.94 1.89
N THR A 136 -7.13 1.90 1.81
CA THR A 136 -6.80 2.61 0.55
C THR A 136 -6.26 1.63 -0.49
N THR A 137 -5.31 0.78 -0.10
CA THR A 137 -4.70 -0.22 -0.98
C THR A 137 -5.72 -1.23 -1.48
N ARG A 138 -6.59 -1.73 -0.58
CA ARG A 138 -7.67 -2.67 -0.90
C ARG A 138 -8.62 -2.10 -1.96
N LEU A 139 -9.10 -0.87 -1.75
CA LEU A 139 -10.01 -0.21 -2.67
C LEU A 139 -9.40 -0.03 -4.09
N LEU A 140 -8.11 0.28 -4.17
CA LEU A 140 -7.43 0.40 -5.47
C LEU A 140 -7.17 -0.97 -6.12
N ALA A 141 -6.82 -1.97 -5.31
CA ALA A 141 -6.60 -3.34 -5.77
C ALA A 141 -7.88 -3.95 -6.39
N GLU A 142 -9.06 -3.69 -5.79
CA GLU A 142 -10.37 -4.09 -6.34
C GLU A 142 -10.62 -3.60 -7.77
N LYS A 143 -9.99 -2.49 -8.18
CA LYS A 143 -10.18 -1.87 -9.51
C LYS A 143 -8.98 -2.07 -10.45
N THR A 144 -7.99 -2.84 -10.03
CA THR A 144 -6.75 -3.07 -10.80
C THR A 144 -6.85 -4.37 -11.61
N ASN A 145 -6.66 -4.29 -12.93
CA ASN A 145 -6.92 -5.42 -13.84
C ASN A 145 -5.87 -6.56 -13.74
N ASN A 146 -4.60 -6.23 -13.47
CA ASN A 146 -3.48 -7.19 -13.45
C ASN A 146 -2.84 -7.31 -12.06
N LEU A 147 -3.66 -7.42 -11.02
CA LEU A 147 -3.19 -7.41 -9.63
C LEU A 147 -2.08 -8.44 -9.35
N LEU A 148 -2.24 -9.69 -9.81
CA LEU A 148 -1.22 -10.75 -9.62
C LEU A 148 0.10 -10.41 -10.33
N GLY A 149 0.04 -9.79 -11.51
CA GLY A 149 1.24 -9.36 -12.22
C GLY A 149 1.96 -8.20 -11.53
N GLU A 150 1.23 -7.24 -10.97
CA GLU A 150 1.85 -6.15 -10.19
C GLU A 150 2.44 -6.67 -8.86
N LEU A 151 1.76 -7.60 -8.19
CA LEU A 151 2.29 -8.28 -7.00
C LEU A 151 3.55 -9.09 -7.33
N TRP A 152 3.56 -9.79 -8.47
CA TRP A 152 4.73 -10.56 -8.91
C TRP A 152 5.96 -9.68 -9.10
N LYS A 153 5.80 -8.46 -9.66
CA LYS A 153 6.92 -7.51 -9.80
C LYS A 153 7.54 -7.16 -8.44
N TYR A 154 6.73 -6.94 -7.40
CA TYR A 154 7.25 -6.70 -6.05
C TYR A 154 8.04 -7.90 -5.51
N ILE A 155 7.54 -9.11 -5.73
CA ILE A 155 8.21 -10.34 -5.29
C ILE A 155 9.53 -10.54 -6.04
N GLU A 156 9.53 -10.38 -7.36
CA GLU A 156 10.70 -10.52 -8.23
C GLU A 156 11.79 -9.49 -7.91
N ASP A 157 11.41 -8.25 -7.59
CA ASP A 157 12.31 -7.18 -7.16
C ASP A 157 12.81 -7.36 -5.70
N GLY A 158 12.37 -8.39 -4.98
CA GLY A 158 12.73 -8.60 -3.57
C GLY A 158 12.12 -7.58 -2.60
N LYS A 159 11.08 -6.86 -3.02
CA LYS A 159 10.38 -5.84 -2.22
C LYS A 159 9.38 -6.48 -1.25
N LEU A 160 9.91 -7.07 -0.17
CA LEU A 160 9.14 -7.88 0.76
C LEU A 160 8.06 -7.09 1.52
N THR A 161 8.37 -5.86 1.96
CA THR A 161 7.41 -4.98 2.67
C THR A 161 6.23 -4.60 1.77
N GLN A 162 6.50 -4.19 0.53
CA GLN A 162 5.49 -3.86 -0.47
C GLN A 162 4.63 -5.08 -0.79
N SER A 163 5.26 -6.25 -0.95
CA SER A 163 4.57 -7.52 -1.16
C SER A 163 3.62 -7.82 0.01
N ALA A 164 4.05 -7.62 1.26
CA ALA A 164 3.22 -7.88 2.44
C ALA A 164 2.01 -6.95 2.52
N VAL A 165 2.21 -5.65 2.29
CA VAL A 165 1.12 -4.67 2.24
C VAL A 165 0.08 -5.09 1.20
N LEU A 166 0.52 -5.43 -0.01
CA LEU A 166 -0.39 -5.79 -1.10
C LEU A 166 -1.07 -7.14 -0.87
N LEU A 167 -0.33 -8.15 -0.42
CA LEU A 167 -0.86 -9.48 -0.08
C LEU A 167 -1.94 -9.38 1.00
N LEU A 168 -1.68 -8.64 2.07
CA LEU A 168 -2.62 -8.52 3.20
C LEU A 168 -3.87 -7.70 2.82
N ALA A 169 -3.67 -6.57 2.14
CA ALA A 169 -4.77 -5.67 1.75
C ALA A 169 -5.68 -6.28 0.67
N ALA A 170 -5.09 -6.98 -0.31
CA ALA A 170 -5.78 -7.44 -1.52
C ALA A 170 -6.02 -8.97 -1.58
N GLN A 171 -5.90 -9.67 -0.45
CA GLN A 171 -6.01 -11.13 -0.41
C GLN A 171 -7.32 -11.68 -0.99
N GLU A 172 -8.45 -10.97 -0.83
CA GLU A 172 -9.75 -11.42 -1.33
C GLU A 172 -9.75 -11.44 -2.87
N GLN A 173 -9.12 -10.44 -3.47
CA GLN A 173 -8.97 -10.34 -4.93
C GLN A 173 -7.96 -11.37 -5.44
N ILE A 174 -6.90 -11.66 -4.66
CA ILE A 174 -5.88 -12.68 -4.98
C ILE A 174 -6.50 -14.09 -4.92
N ARG A 175 -7.37 -14.38 -3.94
CA ARG A 175 -8.11 -15.65 -3.84
C ARG A 175 -9.08 -15.89 -4.99
N GLY A 176 -9.37 -14.85 -5.77
CA GLY A 176 -10.13 -14.97 -7.01
C GLY A 176 -11.63 -15.16 -6.76
N GLY A 177 -12.27 -14.15 -6.16
CA GLY A 177 -13.71 -14.03 -5.91
C GLY A 177 -14.59 -15.01 -6.71
N CYS A 178 -15.27 -15.89 -5.99
CA CYS A 178 -15.96 -17.08 -6.49
C CYS A 178 -16.75 -16.89 -7.79
N SER A 179 -16.58 -17.81 -8.77
CA SER A 179 -17.69 -18.33 -9.62
C SER A 179 -17.33 -19.41 -10.66
N SER A 180 -16.13 -20.01 -10.69
CA SER A 180 -15.93 -21.17 -11.57
C SER A 180 -14.88 -22.13 -11.03
N SER A 181 -15.26 -23.41 -10.97
CA SER A 181 -14.55 -24.58 -10.41
C SER A 181 -13.20 -24.94 -11.05
N SER A 182 -12.57 -24.02 -11.78
CA SER A 182 -11.32 -24.24 -12.53
C SER A 182 -10.28 -23.13 -12.36
N LYS A 183 -10.58 -22.04 -11.65
CA LYS A 183 -9.59 -20.99 -11.39
C LYS A 183 -8.65 -21.43 -10.26
N LYS A 184 -7.37 -21.57 -10.57
CA LYS A 184 -6.31 -21.74 -9.57
C LYS A 184 -6.30 -20.51 -8.68
N ASP A 185 -6.21 -20.72 -7.36
CA ASP A 185 -6.03 -19.65 -6.38
C ASP A 185 -4.79 -18.82 -6.74
N GLY A 186 -4.89 -17.49 -6.65
CA GLY A 186 -3.77 -16.60 -6.94
C GLY A 186 -2.58 -16.84 -6.02
N PHE A 187 -2.82 -17.25 -4.77
CA PHE A 187 -1.73 -17.66 -3.87
C PHE A 187 -1.00 -18.90 -4.39
N ASP A 188 -1.72 -19.93 -4.86
CA ASP A 188 -1.10 -21.14 -5.44
C ASP A 188 -0.31 -20.83 -6.71
N MET A 189 -0.81 -19.91 -7.55
CA MET A 189 -0.07 -19.44 -8.73
C MET A 189 1.25 -18.77 -8.34
N ILE A 190 1.24 -17.90 -7.33
CA ILE A 190 2.44 -17.22 -6.84
C ILE A 190 3.42 -18.23 -6.22
N LYS A 191 2.95 -19.13 -5.35
CA LYS A 191 3.77 -20.19 -4.75
C LYS A 191 4.45 -21.05 -5.83
N SER A 192 3.69 -21.45 -6.86
CA SER A 192 4.21 -22.22 -8.00
C SER A 192 5.28 -21.45 -8.78
N ASN A 193 5.08 -20.15 -9.01
CA ASN A 193 6.06 -19.31 -9.69
C ASN A 193 7.35 -19.12 -8.87
N ILE A 194 7.24 -18.91 -7.55
CA ILE A 194 8.39 -18.84 -6.64
C ILE A 194 9.19 -20.13 -6.70
N LEU A 195 8.52 -21.30 -6.56
CA LEU A 195 9.18 -22.61 -6.65
C LEU A 195 9.89 -22.79 -7.99
N ARG A 196 9.26 -22.42 -9.10
CA ARG A 196 9.86 -22.50 -10.43
C ARG A 196 11.12 -21.63 -10.55
N LEU A 197 11.07 -20.38 -10.08
CA LEU A 197 12.24 -19.50 -10.05
C LEU A 197 13.37 -20.08 -9.19
N SER A 198 13.05 -20.64 -8.01
CA SER A 198 14.04 -21.28 -7.15
C SER A 198 14.74 -22.43 -7.88
N PHE A 199 14.00 -23.29 -8.60
CA PHE A 199 14.60 -24.36 -9.41
C PHE A 199 15.45 -23.81 -10.57
N THR A 200 14.98 -22.78 -11.28
CA THR A 200 15.74 -22.16 -12.38
C THR A 200 17.04 -21.54 -11.89
N LEU A 201 17.06 -20.92 -10.72
CA LEU A 201 18.28 -20.37 -10.12
C LEU A 201 19.29 -21.45 -9.75
N ILE A 202 18.83 -22.58 -9.21
CA ILE A 202 19.69 -23.71 -8.82
C ILE A 202 20.28 -24.40 -10.07
N TRP A 203 19.48 -24.61 -11.13
CA TRP A 203 19.90 -25.37 -12.31
C TRP A 203 20.55 -24.51 -13.41
N GLY A 204 20.27 -23.20 -13.45
CA GLY A 204 20.72 -22.30 -14.50
C GLY A 204 22.17 -21.84 -14.40
N LYS A 205 22.83 -22.02 -13.25
CA LYS A 205 24.24 -21.65 -13.05
C LYS A 205 25.08 -22.92 -12.83
N GLY A 206 25.79 -23.33 -13.87
CA GLY A 206 26.71 -24.46 -13.84
C GLY A 206 27.75 -24.35 -12.73
N SER A 207 28.17 -25.50 -12.21
CA SER A 207 29.08 -25.67 -11.09
C SER A 207 30.39 -24.89 -11.25
N ASN A 208 30.54 -23.79 -10.50
CA ASN A 208 31.77 -23.35 -9.85
C ASN A 208 31.44 -22.16 -8.93
N GLU A 209 31.55 -22.40 -7.62
CA GLU A 209 31.31 -21.47 -6.50
C GLU A 209 29.90 -20.87 -6.43
N MET A 210 29.19 -21.06 -5.30
CA MET A 210 27.92 -20.37 -5.03
C MET A 210 28.23 -18.88 -4.80
N PRO A 211 27.95 -17.98 -5.75
CA PRO A 211 28.27 -16.57 -5.57
C PRO A 211 27.37 -16.04 -4.46
N GLN A 212 27.91 -15.19 -3.56
CA GLN A 212 27.12 -14.54 -2.49
C GLN A 212 25.80 -13.96 -3.02
N LYS A 213 25.82 -13.41 -4.24
CA LYS A 213 24.65 -12.90 -4.96
C LYS A 213 23.53 -13.93 -5.11
N LEU A 214 23.84 -15.17 -5.49
CA LEU A 214 22.84 -16.22 -5.65
C LEU A 214 22.24 -16.66 -4.30
N LEU A 215 23.05 -16.68 -3.25
CA LEU A 215 22.56 -16.98 -1.90
C LEU A 215 21.54 -15.91 -1.44
N GLU A 216 21.82 -14.62 -1.69
CA GLU A 216 20.89 -13.54 -1.37
C GLU A 216 19.60 -13.60 -2.21
N GLU A 217 19.70 -13.91 -3.51
CA GLU A 217 18.52 -14.13 -4.38
C GLU A 217 17.65 -15.30 -3.88
N MET A 218 18.28 -16.41 -3.47
CA MET A 218 17.54 -17.56 -2.90
C MET A 218 16.89 -17.23 -1.55
N LYS A 219 17.58 -16.48 -0.68
CA LYS A 219 17.01 -16.02 0.60
C LYS A 219 15.80 -15.12 0.37
N ALA A 220 15.87 -14.20 -0.58
CA ALA A 220 14.75 -13.31 -0.91
C ALA A 220 13.52 -14.11 -1.39
N LEU A 221 13.70 -15.09 -2.27
CA LEU A 221 12.62 -15.96 -2.73
C LEU A 221 12.04 -16.83 -1.61
N TYR A 222 12.89 -17.34 -0.72
CA TYR A 222 12.44 -18.08 0.47
C TYR A 222 11.58 -17.20 1.38
N CYS A 223 12.01 -15.97 1.65
CA CYS A 223 11.25 -15.01 2.45
C CYS A 223 9.92 -14.67 1.80
N ALA A 224 9.91 -14.42 0.49
CA ALA A 224 8.68 -14.15 -0.26
C ALA A 224 7.74 -15.35 -0.23
N GLY A 225 8.25 -16.57 -0.41
CA GLY A 225 7.46 -17.80 -0.35
C GLY A 225 6.82 -18.01 1.01
N LEU A 226 7.58 -17.78 2.09
CA LEU A 226 7.08 -17.84 3.46
C LEU A 226 6.02 -16.77 3.73
N LEU A 227 6.25 -15.51 3.33
CA LEU A 227 5.28 -14.44 3.47
C LEU A 227 3.96 -14.76 2.76
N VAL A 228 4.03 -15.25 1.52
CA VAL A 228 2.88 -15.68 0.73
C VAL A 228 2.17 -16.85 1.43
N ASP A 229 2.89 -17.81 1.97
CA ASP A 229 2.29 -18.94 2.70
C ASP A 229 1.57 -18.49 3.98
N VAL A 230 2.21 -17.64 4.80
CA VAL A 230 1.59 -17.10 6.02
C VAL A 230 0.30 -16.36 5.66
N ILE A 231 0.36 -15.36 4.78
CA ILE A 231 -0.83 -14.55 4.43
C ILE A 231 -1.91 -15.42 3.76
N SER A 232 -1.54 -16.44 2.97
CA SER A 232 -2.52 -17.35 2.38
C SER A 232 -3.33 -18.15 3.41
N ARG A 233 -2.82 -18.34 4.62
CA ARG A 233 -3.48 -19.12 5.68
C ARG A 233 -4.13 -18.24 6.74
N VAL A 234 -3.43 -17.21 7.21
CA VAL A 234 -3.90 -16.34 8.30
C VAL A 234 -4.52 -15.04 7.83
N GLY A 235 -4.45 -14.72 6.53
CA GLY A 235 -4.87 -13.44 6.00
C GLY A 235 -6.32 -13.09 6.34
N GLU A 236 -7.26 -14.04 6.20
CA GLU A 236 -8.68 -13.76 6.43
C GLU A 236 -8.97 -13.43 7.91
N PRO A 237 -8.49 -14.23 8.89
CA PRO A 237 -8.54 -13.85 10.30
C PRO A 237 -7.93 -12.48 10.60
N LEU A 238 -6.75 -12.18 10.04
CA LEU A 238 -6.07 -10.89 10.26
C LEU A 238 -6.87 -9.73 9.67
N SER A 239 -7.43 -9.89 8.47
CA SER A 239 -8.25 -8.86 7.83
C SER A 239 -9.54 -8.60 8.62
N ALA A 240 -10.21 -9.66 9.07
CA ALA A 240 -11.39 -9.53 9.92
C ALA A 240 -11.06 -8.79 11.23
N TYR A 241 -9.93 -9.11 11.86
CA TYR A 241 -9.45 -8.43 13.05
C TYR A 241 -9.22 -6.92 12.80
N ILE A 242 -8.48 -6.57 11.74
CA ILE A 242 -8.19 -5.17 11.35
C ILE A 242 -9.48 -4.39 11.05
N GLN A 243 -10.50 -5.02 10.47
CA GLN A 243 -11.77 -4.35 10.18
C GLN A 243 -12.65 -4.16 11.42
N ALA A 244 -12.59 -5.08 12.39
CA ALA A 244 -13.44 -5.04 13.58
C ALA A 244 -12.89 -4.16 14.71
N HIS A 245 -11.56 -3.92 14.78
CA HIS A 245 -10.92 -3.27 15.92
C HIS A 245 -10.12 -2.03 15.50
N SER A 246 -10.60 -0.83 15.85
CA SER A 246 -9.95 0.44 15.49
C SER A 246 -9.26 1.19 16.63
N GLU A 247 -9.45 0.79 17.89
CA GLU A 247 -9.02 1.58 19.07
C GLU A 247 -8.40 0.73 20.19
N VAL A 248 -7.69 -0.35 19.83
CA VAL A 248 -7.06 -1.28 20.78
C VAL A 248 -5.60 -0.88 21.03
N PRO A 249 -5.07 -0.98 22.27
CA PRO A 249 -3.65 -0.73 22.56
C PRO A 249 -2.71 -1.61 21.72
N HIS A 250 -1.55 -1.07 21.34
CA HIS A 250 -0.57 -1.80 20.50
C HIS A 250 -0.18 -3.16 21.06
N VAL A 251 0.04 -3.26 22.38
CA VAL A 251 0.44 -4.52 23.04
C VAL A 251 -0.60 -5.62 22.82
N GLU A 252 -1.88 -5.30 23.01
CA GLU A 252 -2.98 -6.24 22.84
C GLU A 252 -3.13 -6.67 21.37
N VAL A 253 -2.95 -5.74 20.43
CA VAL A 253 -2.90 -6.05 18.99
C VAL A 253 -1.78 -7.04 18.67
N LEU A 254 -0.57 -6.79 19.18
CA LEU A 254 0.59 -7.64 18.91
C LEU A 254 0.44 -9.04 19.51
N GLU A 255 -0.12 -9.14 20.72
CA GLU A 255 -0.41 -10.43 21.37
C GLU A 255 -1.50 -11.20 20.62
N HIS A 256 -2.59 -10.55 20.24
CA HIS A 256 -3.69 -11.18 19.52
C HIS A 256 -3.26 -11.69 18.14
N VAL A 257 -2.55 -10.87 17.36
CA VAL A 257 -1.97 -11.26 16.07
C VAL A 257 -1.01 -12.45 16.24
N SER A 258 -0.24 -12.48 17.34
CA SER A 258 0.64 -13.61 17.65
C SER A 258 -0.14 -14.88 18.00
N SER A 259 -1.31 -14.77 18.64
CA SER A 259 -2.20 -15.90 18.89
C SER A 259 -2.73 -16.48 17.59
N ILE A 260 -3.23 -15.61 16.68
CA ILE A 260 -3.70 -16.02 15.36
C ILE A 260 -2.60 -16.75 14.60
N LEU A 261 -1.35 -16.24 14.60
CA LEU A 261 -0.23 -16.90 13.93
C LEU A 261 0.01 -18.31 14.51
N LYS A 262 0.03 -18.46 15.85
CA LYS A 262 0.26 -19.74 16.53
C LYS A 262 -0.82 -20.78 16.24
N GLU A 263 -2.09 -20.37 16.17
CA GLU A 263 -3.21 -21.26 15.86
C GLU A 263 -3.05 -21.94 14.49
N TYR A 264 -2.38 -21.27 13.54
CA TYR A 264 -2.10 -21.78 12.20
C TYR A 264 -0.70 -22.40 12.06
N GLY A 265 0.01 -22.62 13.19
CA GLY A 265 1.32 -23.27 13.23
C GLY A 265 2.51 -22.34 12.97
N PHE A 266 2.31 -21.02 12.97
CA PHE A 266 3.38 -20.04 12.82
C PHE A 266 3.81 -19.54 14.21
N CYS A 267 5.02 -19.90 14.63
CA CYS A 267 5.55 -19.53 15.94
C CYS A 267 6.53 -18.36 15.81
N PRO A 268 6.11 -17.10 16.04
CA PRO A 268 7.05 -16.00 16.15
C PRO A 268 7.91 -16.20 17.41
N THR A 269 9.23 -16.05 17.25
CA THR A 269 10.17 -16.13 18.38
C THR A 269 9.84 -14.99 19.35
N GLY A 270 9.77 -15.30 20.64
CA GLY A 270 9.19 -14.45 21.67
C GLY A 270 9.95 -13.17 22.04
N ASP A 271 10.88 -12.71 21.20
CA ASP A 271 11.49 -11.40 21.40
C ASP A 271 10.41 -10.35 21.16
N SER A 272 9.93 -9.78 22.26
CA SER A 272 8.99 -8.66 22.26
C SER A 272 9.57 -7.56 21.39
N MET A 273 8.89 -7.23 20.28
CA MET A 273 9.15 -5.98 19.58
C MET A 273 9.19 -4.86 20.62
N ASP A 274 10.24 -4.03 20.61
CA ASP A 274 10.36 -2.90 21.54
C ASP A 274 9.24 -1.89 21.24
N THR A 275 8.08 -2.09 21.88
CA THR A 275 6.89 -1.24 21.74
C THR A 275 7.16 0.18 22.22
N LEU A 276 8.24 0.40 22.97
CA LEU A 276 8.72 1.70 23.44
C LEU A 276 9.06 2.67 22.28
N ASN A 277 9.41 2.15 21.09
CA ASN A 277 9.74 2.97 19.91
C ASN A 277 8.55 3.22 18.97
N LEU A 278 7.38 2.62 19.22
CA LEU A 278 6.14 2.84 18.45
C LEU A 278 5.42 4.15 18.85
N GLN A 279 6.18 5.17 19.24
CA GLN A 279 5.62 6.47 19.59
C GLN A 279 4.91 7.09 18.37
N PRO A 280 3.62 7.46 18.51
CA PRO A 280 2.90 8.22 17.50
C PRO A 280 3.64 9.55 17.22
N TYR A 281 3.52 10.14 16.03
CA TYR A 281 4.17 11.44 15.74
C TYR A 281 3.93 12.41 16.90
N ASP A 282 5.01 12.86 17.57
CA ASP A 282 4.95 13.88 18.59
C ASP A 282 4.31 15.13 17.98
N CYS A 283 3.04 15.31 18.30
CA CYS A 283 2.37 16.57 18.12
C CYS A 283 2.99 17.50 19.17
N LYS A 284 3.98 18.30 18.78
CA LYS A 284 4.27 19.54 19.52
C LYS A 284 3.01 20.42 19.46
N LYS A 285 2.09 20.22 20.39
CA LYS A 285 1.12 21.21 20.82
C LYS A 285 1.25 21.34 22.33
N SER A 286 1.45 22.57 22.74
CA SER A 286 1.37 23.07 24.11
C SER A 286 0.25 22.39 24.89
N ASP A 287 0.52 22.18 26.16
CA ASP A 287 -0.27 21.45 27.15
C ASP A 287 -1.79 21.65 27.05
N ARG A 288 -2.49 20.52 27.26
CA ARG A 288 -3.93 20.33 27.50
C ARG A 288 -4.83 20.30 26.27
N GLU A 289 -5.04 19.09 25.72
CA GLU A 289 -6.36 18.59 25.30
C GLU A 289 -6.30 17.07 25.01
N SER A 290 -7.40 16.38 25.26
CA SER A 290 -7.54 14.91 25.38
C SER A 290 -7.24 14.09 24.11
N CYS A 291 -6.78 12.84 24.33
CA CYS A 291 -6.24 11.85 23.40
C CYS A 291 -7.20 11.26 22.32
N GLY A 292 -8.20 12.01 21.85
CA GLY A 292 -9.13 11.56 20.79
C GLY A 292 -8.80 12.08 19.38
N THR A 293 -7.88 13.03 19.24
CA THR A 293 -7.61 13.78 18.00
C THR A 293 -6.31 13.38 17.27
N GLY A 294 -5.55 12.42 17.82
CA GLY A 294 -4.22 12.02 17.31
C GLY A 294 -4.25 11.37 15.92
N LEU A 295 -5.17 10.44 15.66
CA LEU A 295 -5.31 9.73 14.37
C LEU A 295 -5.68 10.67 13.22
N GLN A 296 -6.59 11.62 13.46
CA GLN A 296 -6.96 12.65 12.48
C GLN A 296 -5.80 13.62 12.21
N MET A 297 -5.02 13.98 13.23
CA MET A 297 -3.87 14.89 13.07
C MET A 297 -2.65 14.25 12.39
N GLN A 298 -2.40 12.95 12.60
CA GLN A 298 -1.31 12.22 11.95
C GLN A 298 -1.55 12.00 10.46
N THR A 299 -2.78 11.61 10.12
CA THR A 299 -3.24 11.62 8.72
C THR A 299 -3.17 13.04 8.16
N GLU A 300 -3.43 14.09 8.94
CA GLU A 300 -3.28 15.50 8.51
C GLU A 300 -1.82 15.92 8.23
N GLN A 301 -0.83 15.44 8.98
CA GLN A 301 0.58 15.76 8.74
C GLN A 301 1.12 15.08 7.48
N LEU A 302 0.70 13.83 7.21
CA LEU A 302 0.93 13.15 5.93
C LEU A 302 0.16 13.84 4.79
N ARG A 303 -1.06 14.34 5.05
CA ARG A 303 -1.88 15.18 4.14
C ARG A 303 -1.38 16.62 3.96
N LYS A 304 -0.35 17.11 4.66
CA LYS A 304 0.16 18.49 4.47
C LYS A 304 1.40 18.57 3.58
N ARG A 305 1.89 17.44 3.05
CA ARG A 305 3.05 17.39 2.18
C ARG A 305 2.62 17.06 0.74
N PRO A 306 2.77 17.97 -0.23
CA PRO A 306 2.50 17.65 -1.62
C PRO A 306 3.77 17.12 -2.32
N ILE A 307 3.56 16.18 -3.25
CA ILE A 307 4.43 15.75 -4.35
C ILE A 307 5.35 14.55 -4.02
N CYS A 308 4.80 13.50 -3.42
CA CYS A 308 5.39 12.15 -3.37
C CYS A 308 6.59 12.03 -2.40
N MET A 309 6.38 11.41 -1.23
CA MET A 309 7.48 11.07 -0.30
C MET A 309 8.54 10.19 -0.99
N LEU A 310 8.14 9.36 -1.96
CA LEU A 310 9.03 8.58 -2.85
C LEU A 310 9.96 9.45 -3.69
N GLN A 311 9.49 10.58 -4.24
CA GLN A 311 10.34 11.51 -4.99
C GLN A 311 11.33 12.23 -4.06
N ARG A 312 10.90 12.62 -2.85
CA ARG A 312 11.78 13.27 -1.87
C ARG A 312 12.87 12.33 -1.35
N LYS A 313 12.56 11.04 -1.14
CA LYS A 313 13.55 10.04 -0.68
C LYS A 313 14.65 9.82 -1.74
N ARG A 314 14.28 9.60 -3.01
CA ARG A 314 15.27 9.48 -4.11
C ARG A 314 16.02 10.78 -4.42
N LEU A 315 15.40 11.97 -4.29
CA LEU A 315 16.11 13.25 -4.44
C LEU A 315 17.13 13.49 -3.32
N ARG A 316 16.93 12.89 -2.14
CA ARG A 316 17.92 12.89 -1.05
C ARG A 316 19.04 11.87 -1.29
N GLU A 317 18.74 10.71 -1.85
CA GLU A 317 19.73 9.65 -2.18
C GLU A 317 20.59 9.98 -3.40
N ARG A 318 20.21 10.97 -4.22
CA ARG A 318 20.99 11.47 -5.38
C ARG A 318 21.92 12.65 -5.05
N LYS A 319 22.01 13.08 -3.79
CA LYS A 319 22.94 14.12 -3.32
C LYS A 319 23.97 13.52 -2.39
#